data_AF-A0A835HHX1-F1
#
_entry.id   AF-A0A835HHX1-F1
#
_cell.length_a   1.000
_cell.length_b   1.000
_cell.length_c   1.000
_cell.angle_alpha   90.00
_cell.angle_beta   90.00
_cell.angle_gamma   90.00
#
_symmetry.space_group_name_H-M   'P 1'
#
loop_
_entity.id
_entity.type
_entity.pdbx_description
1 polymer ?
#
loop_
_entity_poly.entity_id
_entity_poly.type
_entity_poly.pdbx_seq_one_letter_code
_entity_poly.pdbx_strand_id
1 'polypeptide(L)'
;MKANTDGSSRGNHGLAGWGVIFRDNNGVVHGTLIGGLGVCTCYVAECKAIVECITKAIELGWTRLWIQTDSSSAAAAFNTNKVHWQCKAAWEQARHKMEWLLTSSTWRETNFSADSCARKGASLPKGVKQWWNSRADFILRIEDPNTTYFRFGS
;
A
#
# COMPACT_ATOMS: atom_id res chain seq x y z
N MET A 1 0.63 14.51 -0.82
CA MET A 1 0.43 13.31 -1.65
C MET A 1 -0.51 12.36 -0.91
N LYS A 2 -1.45 11.73 -1.61
CA LYS A 2 -2.28 10.65 -1.05
C LYS A 2 -1.81 9.32 -1.62
N ALA A 3 -1.83 8.27 -0.82
CA ALA A 3 -1.46 6.93 -1.25
C ALA A 3 -2.41 5.88 -0.71
N ASN A 4 -2.68 4.87 -1.53
CA ASN A 4 -3.44 3.69 -1.14
C ASN A 4 -2.52 2.49 -1.16
N THR A 5 -2.58 1.69 -0.10
CA THR A 5 -1.69 0.54 0.13
C THR A 5 -2.52 -0.69 0.45
N ASP A 6 -2.04 -1.85 0.01
CA ASP A 6 -2.64 -3.15 0.32
C ASP A 6 -1.55 -4.24 0.31
N GLY A 7 -1.76 -5.28 1.11
CA GLY A 7 -0.96 -6.48 1.19
C GLY A 7 -1.79 -7.74 0.97
N SER A 8 -1.38 -8.56 0.00
CA SER A 8 -2.08 -9.79 -0.36
C SER A 8 -1.24 -11.02 -0.03
N SER A 9 -1.88 -12.10 0.43
CA SER A 9 -1.27 -13.43 0.56
C SER A 9 -2.25 -14.52 0.10
N ARG A 10 -1.77 -15.45 -0.73
CA ARG A 10 -2.56 -16.56 -1.31
C ARG A 10 -2.73 -17.69 -0.30
N GLY A 11 -3.62 -17.49 0.67
CA GLY A 11 -3.79 -18.37 1.83
C GLY A 11 -3.00 -17.84 3.04
N ASN A 12 -3.44 -18.14 4.26
CA ASN A 12 -2.70 -17.71 5.45
C ASN A 12 -1.41 -18.55 5.55
N HIS A 13 -0.27 -17.91 5.28
CA HIS A 13 1.05 -18.48 4.95
C HIS A 13 1.27 -18.89 3.47
N GLY A 14 0.71 -18.14 2.52
CA GLY A 14 0.92 -18.33 1.08
C GLY A 14 1.87 -17.32 0.41
N LEU A 15 1.97 -17.42 -0.92
CA LEU A 15 2.67 -16.43 -1.74
C LEU A 15 2.02 -15.06 -1.57
N ALA A 16 2.84 -14.07 -1.25
CA ALA A 16 2.42 -12.78 -0.81
C ALA A 16 3.18 -11.67 -1.53
N GLY A 17 2.53 -10.51 -1.58
CA GLY A 17 3.07 -9.30 -2.14
C GLY A 17 2.27 -8.10 -1.68
N TRP A 18 2.71 -6.93 -2.10
CA TRP A 18 2.14 -5.67 -1.68
C TRP A 18 2.03 -4.72 -2.87
N GLY A 19 1.16 -3.75 -2.72
CA GLY A 19 0.84 -2.77 -3.75
C GLY A 19 0.63 -1.39 -3.16
N VAL A 20 1.01 -0.38 -3.93
CA VAL A 20 0.85 1.04 -3.60
C VAL A 20 0.43 1.80 -4.85
N ILE A 21 -0.53 2.70 -4.70
CA ILE A 21 -0.87 3.73 -5.69
C ILE A 21 -0.75 5.10 -5.06
N PHE A 22 0.00 5.99 -5.70
CA PHE A 22 0.11 7.40 -5.33
C PHE A 22 -0.80 8.25 -6.20
N ARG A 23 -1.59 9.12 -5.57
CA ARG A 23 -2.54 10.01 -6.22
C ARG A 23 -2.58 11.40 -5.59
N ASP A 24 -2.90 12.40 -6.39
CA ASP A 24 -3.19 13.74 -5.89
C ASP A 24 -4.67 13.91 -5.52
N ASN A 25 -5.04 15.13 -5.12
CA ASN A 25 -6.39 15.47 -4.71
C ASN A 25 -7.39 15.49 -5.88
N ASN A 26 -6.92 15.55 -7.12
CA ASN A 26 -7.73 15.47 -8.33
C ASN A 26 -7.91 14.01 -8.78
N GLY A 27 -7.37 13.04 -8.05
CA GLY A 27 -7.41 11.62 -8.40
C GLY A 27 -6.39 11.22 -9.47
N VAL A 28 -5.49 12.12 -9.89
CA VAL A 28 -4.45 11.80 -10.88
C VAL A 28 -3.41 10.90 -10.23
N VAL A 29 -3.11 9.79 -10.90
CA VAL A 29 -2.11 8.81 -10.43
C VAL A 29 -0.71 9.27 -10.81
N HIS A 30 0.11 9.53 -9.81
CA HIS A 30 1.52 9.95 -9.95
C HIS A 30 2.48 8.77 -9.89
N GLY A 31 2.01 7.60 -9.46
CA GLY A 31 2.80 6.39 -9.62
C GLY A 31 2.19 5.15 -8.98
N THR A 32 2.69 4.01 -9.44
CA THR A 32 2.28 2.68 -9.01
C THR A 32 3.52 1.91 -8.57
N LEU A 33 3.49 1.29 -7.41
CA LEU A 33 4.57 0.45 -6.89
C LEU A 33 4.02 -0.90 -6.46
N ILE A 34 4.67 -1.98 -6.86
CA ILE A 34 4.35 -3.33 -6.39
C ILE A 34 5.62 -4.08 -6.00
N GLY A 35 5.48 -5.10 -5.16
CA GLY A 35 6.60 -5.99 -4.87
C GLY A 35 6.18 -7.36 -4.35
N GLY A 36 7.07 -8.33 -4.59
CA GLY A 36 6.92 -9.70 -4.11
C GLY A 36 7.57 -9.92 -2.74
N LEU A 37 6.90 -10.63 -1.83
CA LEU A 37 7.40 -10.96 -0.49
C LEU A 37 7.76 -12.44 -0.34
N GLY A 38 7.42 -13.29 -1.31
CA GLY A 38 7.49 -14.74 -1.13
C GLY A 38 6.42 -15.20 -0.15
N VAL A 39 6.72 -16.11 0.76
CA VAL A 39 5.72 -16.63 1.70
C VAL A 39 5.64 -15.78 2.96
N CYS A 40 4.48 -15.14 3.21
CA CYS A 40 4.20 -14.46 4.47
C CYS A 40 2.70 -14.34 4.76
N THR A 41 2.35 -13.84 5.94
CA THR A 41 0.95 -13.56 6.32
C THR A 41 0.45 -12.28 5.64
N CYS A 42 -0.87 -12.13 5.50
CA CYS A 42 -1.46 -10.88 4.98
C CYS A 42 -1.04 -9.68 5.85
N TYR A 43 -1.03 -9.82 7.17
CA TYR A 43 -0.65 -8.72 8.07
C TYR A 43 0.79 -8.22 7.84
N VAL A 44 1.74 -9.13 7.59
CA VAL A 44 3.10 -8.73 7.23
C VAL A 44 3.12 -8.02 5.88
N ALA A 45 2.36 -8.50 4.89
CA ALA A 45 2.27 -7.86 3.59
C ALA A 45 1.71 -6.44 3.66
N GLU A 46 0.67 -6.22 4.46
CA GLU A 46 0.07 -4.91 4.73
C GLU A 46 1.07 -3.95 5.37
N CYS A 47 1.77 -4.41 6.42
CA CYS A 47 2.79 -3.60 7.06
C CYS A 47 3.95 -3.27 6.10
N LYS A 48 4.26 -4.15 5.14
CA LYS A 48 5.28 -3.88 4.13
C LYS A 48 4.80 -2.88 3.08
N ALA A 49 3.55 -2.96 2.65
CA ALA A 49 2.96 -1.99 1.73
C ALA A 49 3.11 -0.55 2.26
N ILE A 50 2.81 -0.33 3.54
CA ILE A 50 2.92 0.99 4.20
C ILE A 50 4.38 1.47 4.25
N VAL A 51 5.33 0.63 4.67
CA VAL A 51 6.75 1.03 4.74
C VAL A 51 7.31 1.35 3.36
N GLU A 52 7.00 0.53 2.36
CA GLU A 52 7.47 0.72 0.99
C GLU A 52 6.85 1.96 0.36
N CYS A 53 5.58 2.24 0.67
CA CYS A 53 4.91 3.50 0.31
C CYS A 53 5.67 4.72 0.85
N ILE A 54 6.00 4.74 2.15
CA ILE A 54 6.71 5.87 2.75
C ILE A 54 8.12 5.99 2.18
N THR A 55 8.83 4.86 2.05
CA THR A 55 10.19 4.83 1.50
C THR A 55 10.21 5.41 0.09
N LYS A 56 9.27 4.99 -0.77
CA LYS A 56 9.16 5.50 -2.12
C LYS A 56 8.77 6.98 -2.16
N ALA A 57 7.87 7.43 -1.29
CA ALA A 57 7.53 8.84 -1.19
C ALA A 57 8.74 9.71 -0.85
N ILE A 58 9.59 9.26 0.08
CA ILE A 58 10.83 9.94 0.45
C ILE A 58 11.81 9.99 -0.74
N GLU A 59 11.99 8.88 -1.47
CA GLU A 59 12.82 8.84 -2.69
C GLU A 59 12.37 9.88 -3.74
N LEU A 60 11.06 10.14 -3.81
CA LEU A 60 10.45 11.09 -4.75
C LEU A 60 10.35 12.52 -4.18
N GLY A 61 10.84 12.77 -2.97
CA GLY A 61 10.77 14.08 -2.31
C GLY A 61 9.38 14.45 -1.77
N TRP A 62 8.45 13.50 -1.68
CA TRP A 62 7.10 13.73 -1.16
C TRP A 62 7.07 13.57 0.37
N THR A 63 7.41 14.63 1.10
CA THR A 63 7.52 14.65 2.57
C THR A 63 6.21 14.83 3.32
N ARG A 64 5.10 15.09 2.61
CA ARG A 64 3.73 15.22 3.15
C ARG A 64 2.82 14.14 2.55
N LEU A 65 2.54 13.09 3.31
CA LEU A 65 1.87 11.88 2.82
C LEU A 65 0.67 11.48 3.67
N TRP A 66 -0.45 11.20 3.00
CA TRP A 66 -1.62 10.56 3.60
C TRP A 66 -1.77 9.15 3.04
N ILE A 67 -1.65 8.13 3.90
CA ILE A 67 -1.76 6.72 3.56
C ILE A 67 -3.15 6.19 3.95
N GLN A 68 -3.78 5.48 3.03
CA GLN A 68 -4.99 4.71 3.24
C GLN A 68 -4.72 3.22 3.03
N THR A 69 -5.06 2.41 4.02
CA THR A 69 -5.04 0.94 3.96
C THR A 69 -6.41 0.41 4.34
N ASP A 70 -6.83 -0.72 3.79
CA ASP A 70 -8.04 -1.41 4.24
C ASP A 70 -7.82 -2.28 5.49
N SER A 71 -6.58 -2.36 5.97
CA SER A 71 -6.20 -3.03 7.20
C SER A 71 -6.20 -2.09 8.40
N SER A 72 -7.30 -2.06 9.15
CA SER A 72 -7.42 -1.28 10.39
C SER A 72 -6.34 -1.64 11.43
N SER A 73 -5.90 -2.89 11.48
CA SER A 73 -4.84 -3.33 12.38
C SER A 73 -3.47 -2.77 11.97
N ALA A 74 -3.16 -2.77 10.68
CA ALA A 74 -1.95 -2.13 10.17
C ALA A 74 -2.00 -0.61 10.44
N ALA A 75 -3.09 0.07 10.09
CA ALA A 75 -3.23 1.50 10.37
C ALA A 75 -3.02 1.84 11.86
N ALA A 76 -3.66 1.08 12.76
CA ALA A 76 -3.48 1.26 14.20
C ALA A 76 -2.04 1.01 14.66
N ALA A 77 -1.35 0.00 14.11
CA ALA A 77 0.03 -0.29 14.46
C ALA A 77 0.99 0.86 14.11
N PHE A 78 0.82 1.49 12.95
CA PHE A 78 1.65 2.64 12.55
C PHE A 78 1.32 3.90 13.35
N ASN A 79 0.04 4.14 13.65
CA ASN A 79 -0.38 5.29 14.46
C ASN A 79 0.04 5.18 15.94
N THR A 80 0.12 3.96 16.48
CA THR A 80 0.51 3.71 17.88
C THR A 80 1.99 3.31 18.03
N ASN A 81 2.77 3.37 16.95
CA ASN A 81 4.16 2.95 16.87
C ASN A 81 4.42 1.47 17.27
N LYS A 82 3.39 0.61 17.21
CA LYS A 82 3.43 -0.84 17.47
C LYS A 82 3.61 -1.65 16.17
N VAL A 83 4.42 -1.13 15.26
CA VAL A 83 4.69 -1.71 13.94
C VAL A 83 5.35 -3.09 14.09
N HIS A 84 4.96 -4.05 13.22
CA HIS A 84 5.53 -5.40 13.20
C HIS A 84 7.06 -5.35 13.14
N TRP A 85 7.74 -6.22 13.90
CA TRP A 85 9.20 -6.17 14.10
C TRP A 85 9.99 -6.18 12.78
N GLN A 86 9.53 -6.92 11.78
CA GLN A 86 10.16 -6.96 10.45
C GLN A 86 10.15 -5.60 9.75
N CYS A 87 9.19 -4.73 10.05
CA CYS A 87 9.02 -3.40 9.47
C CYS A 87 9.57 -2.29 10.36
N LYS A 88 9.82 -2.57 11.64
CA LYS A 88 10.12 -1.56 12.67
C LYS A 88 11.36 -0.73 12.33
N ALA A 89 12.46 -1.35 11.93
CA ALA A 89 13.70 -0.63 11.63
C ALA A 89 13.54 0.33 10.44
N ALA A 90 12.85 -0.09 9.38
CA ALA A 90 12.60 0.74 8.22
C ALA A 90 11.60 1.87 8.53
N TRP A 91 10.56 1.56 9.32
CA TRP A 91 9.60 2.54 9.79
C TRP A 91 10.25 3.66 10.62
N GLU A 92 11.09 3.30 11.60
CA GLU A 92 11.78 4.31 12.43
C GLU A 92 12.70 5.20 11.58
N GLN A 93 13.42 4.63 10.61
CA GLN A 93 14.24 5.43 9.70
C GLN A 93 13.43 6.36 8.79
N ALA A 94 12.27 5.89 8.31
CA ALA A 94 11.44 6.63 7.36
C ALA A 94 10.63 7.74 8.03
N ARG A 95 10.05 7.48 9.21
CA ARG A 95 9.13 8.43 9.87
C ARG A 95 9.78 9.76 10.22
N HIS A 96 11.07 9.76 10.56
CA HIS A 96 11.82 10.98 10.90
C HIS A 96 12.13 11.87 9.69
N LYS A 97 11.98 11.35 8.46
CA LYS A 97 12.20 12.09 7.22
C LYS A 97 10.92 12.71 6.65
N MET A 98 9.78 12.46 7.29
CA MET A 98 8.48 12.98 6.87
C MET A 98 8.17 14.26 7.65
N GLU A 99 7.79 15.32 6.94
CA GLU A 99 7.27 16.55 7.54
C GLU A 99 5.87 16.33 8.10
N TRP A 100 5.06 15.57 7.37
CA TRP A 100 3.70 15.24 7.78
C TRP A 100 3.31 13.86 7.25
N LEU A 101 2.79 13.02 8.14
CA LEU A 101 2.37 11.67 7.82
C LEU A 101 1.08 11.33 8.57
N LEU A 102 0.07 10.89 7.82
CA LEU A 102 -1.18 10.37 8.37
C LEU A 102 -1.43 8.98 7.79
N THR A 103 -1.76 8.01 8.65
CA THR A 103 -2.23 6.68 8.23
C THR A 103 -3.66 6.48 8.72
N SER A 104 -4.58 6.16 7.81
CA SER A 104 -5.99 5.93 8.13
C SER A 104 -6.47 4.62 7.52
N SER A 105 -7.45 3.98 8.15
CA SER A 105 -8.16 2.87 7.51
C SER A 105 -9.17 3.38 6.48
N THR A 106 -9.47 2.55 5.48
CA THR A 106 -10.54 2.76 4.51
C THR A 106 -11.34 1.47 4.32
N TRP A 107 -12.49 1.55 3.65
CA TRP A 107 -13.29 0.37 3.34
C TRP A 107 -12.59 -0.44 2.24
N ARG A 108 -12.64 -1.77 2.35
CA ARG A 108 -12.09 -2.67 1.31
C ARG A 108 -12.64 -2.39 -0.08
N GLU A 109 -13.92 -2.04 -0.13
CA GLU A 109 -14.64 -1.74 -1.38
C GLU A 109 -14.10 -0.49 -2.09
N THR A 110 -13.40 0.38 -1.35
CA THR A 110 -12.79 1.62 -1.84
C THR A 110 -11.25 1.54 -1.86
N ASN A 111 -10.68 0.33 -1.93
CA ASN A 111 -9.23 0.10 -2.06
C ASN A 111 -8.87 -0.91 -3.18
N PHE A 112 -9.75 -1.13 -4.15
CA PHE A 112 -9.59 -2.15 -5.19
C PHE A 112 -8.35 -1.97 -6.09
N SER A 113 -7.86 -0.75 -6.24
CA SER A 113 -6.70 -0.44 -7.06
C SER A 113 -5.41 -0.89 -6.37
N ALA A 114 -5.31 -0.69 -5.05
CA ALA A 114 -4.23 -1.21 -4.23
C ALA A 114 -4.32 -2.74 -4.07
N ASP A 115 -5.51 -3.33 -3.92
CA ASP A 115 -5.72 -4.79 -3.93
C ASP A 115 -5.21 -5.41 -5.23
N SER A 116 -5.56 -4.82 -6.38
CA SER A 116 -5.08 -5.25 -7.69
C SER A 116 -3.55 -5.22 -7.77
N CYS A 117 -2.93 -4.17 -7.23
CA CYS A 117 -1.49 -4.03 -7.13
C CYS A 117 -0.88 -5.12 -6.23
N ALA A 118 -1.45 -5.37 -5.05
CA ALA A 118 -0.95 -6.35 -4.10
C ALA A 118 -1.05 -7.78 -4.65
N ARG A 119 -2.16 -8.11 -5.31
CA ARG A 119 -2.36 -9.39 -6.00
C ARG A 119 -1.37 -9.60 -7.14
N LYS A 120 -1.06 -8.54 -7.90
CA LYS A 120 -0.04 -8.59 -8.94
C LYS A 120 1.35 -8.76 -8.30
N GLY A 121 1.64 -8.03 -7.23
CA GLY A 121 2.86 -8.14 -6.43
C GLY A 121 3.08 -9.55 -5.88
N ALA A 122 2.03 -10.24 -5.43
CA ALA A 122 2.11 -11.62 -4.95
C ALA A 122 2.49 -12.65 -6.04
N SER A 123 2.46 -12.24 -7.31
CA SER A 123 2.94 -13.05 -8.43
C SER A 123 4.41 -12.80 -8.77
N LEU A 124 5.05 -11.81 -8.14
CA LEU A 124 6.46 -11.50 -8.33
C LEU A 124 7.35 -12.36 -7.42
N PRO A 125 8.58 -12.69 -7.85
CA PRO A 125 9.56 -13.31 -6.97
C PRO A 125 9.85 -12.44 -5.73
N LYS A 126 10.21 -13.08 -4.62
CA LYS A 126 10.57 -12.39 -3.38
C LYS A 126 11.66 -11.34 -3.63
N GLY A 127 11.42 -10.12 -3.16
CA GLY A 127 12.38 -9.00 -3.26
C GLY A 127 12.32 -8.23 -4.58
N VAL A 128 11.62 -8.73 -5.60
CA VAL A 128 11.41 -7.99 -6.85
C VAL A 128 10.40 -6.89 -6.61
N LYS A 129 10.73 -5.67 -7.06
CA LYS A 129 9.86 -4.49 -7.04
C LYS A 129 9.71 -3.94 -8.45
N GLN A 130 8.54 -3.43 -8.79
CA GLN A 130 8.28 -2.76 -10.05
C GLN A 130 7.61 -1.42 -9.80
N TRP A 131 8.08 -0.39 -10.53
CA TRP A 131 7.64 0.99 -10.38
C TRP A 131 7.19 1.55 -11.74
N TRP A 132 6.08 2.26 -11.73
CA TRP A 132 5.58 3.06 -12.85
C TRP A 132 5.44 4.51 -12.41
N ASN A 133 5.92 5.45 -13.22
CA ASN A 133 5.71 6.91 -13.05
C ASN A 133 4.28 7.36 -13.38
N SER A 134 3.33 6.43 -13.38
CA SER A 134 1.93 6.62 -13.75
C SER A 134 1.09 5.47 -13.19
N ARG A 135 -0.20 5.45 -13.55
CA ARG A 135 -1.01 4.24 -13.42
C ARG A 135 -0.42 3.12 -14.28
N ALA A 136 -0.17 1.96 -13.69
CA ALA A 136 0.24 0.76 -14.42
C ALA A 136 -0.93 0.19 -15.25
N ASP A 137 -0.63 -0.40 -16.41
CA ASP A 137 -1.63 -0.83 -17.40
C ASP A 137 -2.61 -1.89 -16.90
N PHE A 138 -2.21 -2.69 -15.90
CA PHE A 138 -3.08 -3.69 -15.30
C PHE A 138 -4.14 -3.11 -14.34
N ILE A 139 -4.05 -1.83 -14.01
CA ILE A 139 -5.02 -1.13 -13.16
C ILE A 139 -6.12 -0.54 -14.05
N LEU A 140 -7.22 -1.28 -14.18
CA LEU A 140 -8.31 -0.92 -15.09
C LEU A 140 -9.13 0.28 -14.60
N ARG A 141 -9.23 0.46 -13.28
CA ARG A 141 -10.02 1.52 -12.64
C ARG A 141 -9.29 2.05 -11.41
N ILE A 142 -9.57 3.29 -11.05
CA ILE A 142 -9.14 3.94 -9.81
C ILE A 142 -10.39 4.34 -9.04
N GLU A 143 -10.32 4.31 -7.71
CA GLU A 143 -11.43 4.75 -6.87
C GLU A 143 -11.65 6.25 -7.03
N ASP A 144 -12.89 6.63 -7.29
CA ASP A 144 -13.37 8.00 -7.29
C ASP A 144 -14.08 8.25 -5.95
N PRO A 145 -13.66 9.25 -5.16
CA PRO A 145 -14.33 9.62 -3.92
C PRO A 145 -15.79 10.05 -4.09
N ASN A 146 -16.24 10.37 -5.31
CA ASN A 146 -17.63 10.72 -5.61
C ASN A 146 -18.50 9.53 -6.04
N THR A 147 -17.93 8.31 -6.08
CA THR A 147 -18.63 7.11 -6.53
C THR A 147 -18.78 6.10 -5.40
N THR A 148 -20.02 5.62 -5.18
CA THR A 148 -20.29 4.52 -4.24
C THR A 148 -19.99 3.19 -4.93
N TYR A 149 -19.15 2.37 -4.31
CA TYR A 149 -18.80 1.04 -4.81
C TYR A 149 -19.60 -0.03 -4.05
N PHE A 150 -20.23 -0.96 -4.78
CA PHE A 150 -20.90 -2.13 -4.22
C PHE A 150 -20.17 -3.40 -4.67
N ARG A 151 -19.83 -4.30 -3.75
CA ARG A 151 -19.27 -5.61 -4.10
C ARG A 151 -20.35 -6.70 -3.91
N PHE A 152 -20.92 -7.17 -5.00
CA PHE A 152 -21.75 -8.37 -4.97
C PHE A 152 -20.82 -9.59 -4.95
N GLY A 153 -20.91 -10.41 -3.90
CA GLY A 153 -20.09 -11.62 -3.77
C GLY A 153 -20.36 -12.59 -4.91
N SER A 154 -19.30 -13.04 -5.56
CA SER A 154 -19.31 -14.19 -6.49
C SER A 154 -18.68 -15.39 -5.81
#